data_AF-A0A0W1AGT9-F1
#
_entry.id   AF-A0A0W1AGT9-F1
#
_cell.length_a   1.000
_cell.length_b   1.000
_cell.length_c   1.000
_cell.angle_alpha   90.00
_cell.angle_beta   90.00
_cell.angle_gamma   90.00
#
_symmetry.space_group_name_H-M   'P 1'
#
loop_
_entity.id
_entity.type
_entity.pdbx_description
1 polymer ?
#
loop_
_entity_poly.entity_id
_entity_poly.type
_entity_poly.pdbx_seq_one_letter_code
_entity_poly.pdbx_strand_id
1 'polypeptide(L)'
;MPFPKISTVLNNCPLHAITPELKREILNFRDIAHYDNHHNANFLLLKQKFALFYGFNPETFTWEHFADILEEYNAFDTQIILGPVLREFMVDQLPSNEEIQGFIFEDMTAQQWKDIRTKIRPHTGRYESLSPDELFGWVCKPLGFDLRYSPENGDVTNYKCHAHPISRIDIYHHGGREGAHQGGHWERTVRGEGSINAQNRDDTQLNPFLLLIGEDARTNPAGFNLLKQHVRLTHRKIVENNDHAVATAQLIRSATLIEEYIFNIANVPQSLAIQLLGKNLPQDVREFIDSYPFHPVPSQQIYERWVYAELHNELKPPLDERENHVAQRLVARLRQENNMPQVHQQQPSDEHPMSVRLRGRRHTSPYERALDAKLRTLWDKVENLGQRCALEKQGSDEFKRLEAAAEAALRLFLDISQLKDTYFELPNPSEKDTATFKLKCKQKIDDAKKILDPHRGWSEFLVNLVLFIGTLTLGFIGKGLYNLTQNRNFLFVHKTASSAIADDILDEINRIDPPASGMD
;
A
#
# COMPACT_ATOMS: atom_id res chain seq x y z
N MET A 1 9.81 6.04 23.63
CA MET A 1 9.68 5.15 22.47
C MET A 1 10.62 5.65 21.38
N PRO A 2 11.30 4.75 20.65
CA PRO A 2 12.09 5.15 19.48
C PRO A 2 11.22 5.88 18.45
N PHE A 3 11.77 6.92 17.81
CA PHE A 3 11.06 7.72 16.82
C PHE A 3 11.09 7.05 15.44
N PRO A 4 10.05 7.18 14.61
CA PRO A 4 10.13 6.72 13.23
C PRO A 4 11.13 7.58 12.45
N LYS A 5 11.87 6.96 11.53
CA LYS A 5 12.63 7.69 10.53
C LYS A 5 11.70 8.64 9.77
N ILE A 6 12.16 9.87 9.54
CA ILE A 6 11.39 10.90 8.85
C ILE A 6 11.39 10.60 7.34
N SER A 7 10.20 10.46 6.77
CA SER A 7 10.00 10.25 5.34
C SER A 7 10.37 11.51 4.56
N THR A 8 11.11 11.35 3.46
CA THR A 8 11.44 12.42 2.52
C THR A 8 10.38 12.61 1.43
N VAL A 9 9.34 11.77 1.43
CA VAL A 9 8.25 11.81 0.44
C VAL A 9 7.61 13.20 0.45
N LEU A 10 7.41 13.76 -0.76
CA LEU A 10 6.85 15.10 -0.99
C LEU A 10 7.62 16.27 -0.35
N ASN A 11 8.83 16.05 0.19
CA ASN A 11 9.60 17.08 0.92
C ASN A 11 8.86 17.65 2.15
N ASN A 12 8.13 16.78 2.86
CA ASN A 12 7.37 17.13 4.07
C ASN A 12 8.10 16.79 5.38
N CYS A 13 9.42 16.59 5.35
CA CYS A 13 10.22 16.15 6.51
C CYS A 13 9.92 16.93 7.82
N PRO A 14 9.82 18.29 7.82
CA PRO A 14 9.52 19.04 9.04
C PRO A 14 8.12 18.72 9.60
N LEU A 15 7.13 18.52 8.74
CA LEU A 15 5.75 18.14 9.15
C LEU A 15 5.70 16.70 9.65
N HIS A 16 6.43 15.80 8.99
CA HIS A 16 6.51 14.40 9.38
C HIS A 16 7.08 14.25 10.80
N ALA A 17 7.99 15.15 11.19
CA ALA A 17 8.57 15.19 12.52
C ALA A 17 7.51 15.32 13.63
N ILE A 18 6.36 15.96 13.39
CA ILE A 18 5.36 16.21 14.44
C ILE A 18 4.29 15.12 14.55
N THR A 19 4.25 14.19 13.60
CA THR A 19 3.14 13.23 13.47
C THR A 19 2.98 12.26 14.65
N PRO A 20 4.04 11.82 15.38
CA PRO A 20 3.85 10.95 16.53
C PRO A 20 3.06 11.62 17.67
N GLU A 21 3.44 12.85 18.04
CA GLU A 21 2.74 13.63 19.06
C GLU A 21 1.33 13.98 18.60
N LEU A 22 1.16 14.40 17.34
CA LEU A 22 -0.14 14.72 16.77
C LEU A 22 -1.11 13.52 16.77
N LYS A 23 -0.64 12.34 16.35
CA LYS A 23 -1.45 11.11 16.38
C LYS A 23 -1.91 10.79 17.80
N ARG A 24 -1.03 10.90 18.79
CA ARG A 24 -1.38 10.67 20.20
C ARG A 24 -2.50 11.61 20.67
N GLU A 25 -2.44 12.89 20.33
CA GLU A 25 -3.50 13.84 20.69
C GLU A 25 -4.85 13.50 20.03
N ILE A 26 -4.84 13.07 18.78
CA ILE A 26 -6.06 12.62 18.07
C ILE A 26 -6.67 11.38 18.76
N LEU A 27 -5.84 10.44 19.23
CA LEU A 27 -6.32 9.30 20.03
C LEU A 27 -6.93 9.76 21.36
N ASN A 28 -6.33 10.73 22.05
CA ASN A 28 -6.90 11.29 23.29
C ASN A 28 -8.29 11.90 23.06
N PHE A 29 -8.52 12.57 21.92
CA PHE A 29 -9.85 13.09 21.56
C PHE A 29 -10.91 11.98 21.36
N ARG A 30 -10.52 10.76 20.97
CA ARG A 30 -11.41 9.60 20.93
C ARG A 30 -11.61 9.03 22.34
N ASP A 31 -10.52 8.82 23.07
CA ASP A 31 -10.52 7.97 24.28
C ASP A 31 -10.98 8.71 25.55
N ILE A 32 -10.83 10.04 25.61
CA ILE A 32 -11.12 10.83 26.80
C ILE A 32 -12.35 11.71 26.54
N ALA A 33 -13.45 11.38 27.20
CA ALA A 33 -14.66 12.20 27.15
C ALA A 33 -14.35 13.64 27.64
N HIS A 34 -14.77 14.63 26.84
CA HIS A 34 -14.50 16.06 27.10
C HIS A 34 -13.01 16.41 27.19
N TYR A 35 -12.15 15.71 26.45
CA TYR A 35 -10.74 16.08 26.34
C TYR A 35 -10.57 17.54 25.91
N ASP A 36 -9.81 18.29 26.70
CA ASP A 36 -9.41 19.67 26.40
C ASP A 36 -7.91 19.78 26.54
N ASN A 37 -7.23 19.97 25.41
CA ASN A 37 -5.80 20.25 25.37
C ASN A 37 -5.51 21.75 25.24
N HIS A 38 -6.52 22.61 25.40
CA HIS A 38 -6.51 24.06 25.20
C HIS A 38 -6.30 24.53 23.75
N HIS A 39 -6.14 23.61 22.80
CA HIS A 39 -5.98 23.87 21.36
C HIS A 39 -7.07 23.21 20.52
N ASN A 40 -8.19 22.83 21.15
CA ASN A 40 -9.30 22.08 20.55
C ASN A 40 -9.83 22.66 19.23
N ALA A 41 -9.86 23.99 19.08
CA ALA A 41 -10.33 24.64 17.86
C ALA A 41 -9.43 24.31 16.64
N ASN A 42 -8.11 24.31 16.81
CA ASN A 42 -7.16 23.98 15.75
C ASN A 42 -7.15 22.48 15.44
N PHE A 43 -7.31 21.64 16.46
CA PHE A 43 -7.52 20.21 16.25
C PHE A 43 -8.82 19.93 15.48
N LEU A 44 -9.92 20.62 15.81
CA LEU A 44 -11.17 20.51 15.08
C LEU A 44 -11.01 20.92 13.61
N LEU A 45 -10.29 22.02 13.34
CA LEU A 45 -9.94 22.43 11.98
C LEU A 45 -9.13 21.35 11.26
N LEU A 46 -8.10 20.78 11.90
CA LEU A 46 -7.31 19.70 11.33
C LEU A 46 -8.17 18.47 10.97
N LYS A 47 -9.09 18.06 11.85
CA LYS A 47 -10.06 16.99 11.58
C LYS A 47 -10.92 17.30 10.36
N GLN A 48 -11.42 18.53 10.24
CA GLN A 48 -12.20 18.96 9.08
C GLN A 48 -11.37 18.94 7.79
N LYS A 49 -10.11 19.36 7.84
CA LYS A 49 -9.18 19.29 6.69
C LYS A 49 -8.89 17.85 6.29
N PHE A 50 -8.71 16.95 7.26
CA PHE A 50 -8.56 15.52 6.99
C PHE A 50 -9.81 14.97 6.29
N ALA A 51 -10.99 15.27 6.83
CA ALA A 51 -12.27 14.85 6.25
C ALA A 51 -12.41 15.32 4.80
N LEU A 52 -12.22 16.62 4.55
CA LEU A 52 -12.33 17.21 3.21
C LEU A 52 -11.31 16.63 2.24
N PHE A 53 -10.04 16.52 2.64
CA PHE A 53 -8.97 16.05 1.77
C PHE A 53 -9.23 14.63 1.26
N TYR A 54 -9.72 13.75 2.14
CA TYR A 54 -10.02 12.35 1.85
C TYR A 54 -11.45 12.09 1.35
N GLY A 55 -12.27 13.14 1.21
CA GLY A 55 -13.63 13.04 0.66
C GLY A 55 -14.66 12.46 1.64
N PHE A 56 -14.44 12.62 2.94
CA PHE A 56 -15.44 12.39 3.98
C PHE A 56 -16.29 13.65 4.21
N ASN A 57 -17.51 13.49 4.74
CA ASN A 57 -18.33 14.65 5.14
C ASN A 57 -17.80 15.21 6.48
N PRO A 58 -17.32 16.48 6.54
CA PRO A 58 -16.76 17.05 7.77
C PRO A 58 -17.74 17.14 8.94
N GLU A 59 -19.04 17.24 8.66
CA GLU A 59 -20.08 17.37 9.69
C GLU A 59 -20.33 16.06 10.43
N THR A 60 -20.17 14.93 9.73
CA THR A 60 -20.42 13.59 10.29
C THR A 60 -19.13 12.81 10.60
N PHE A 61 -17.97 13.32 10.19
CA PHE A 61 -16.68 12.71 10.49
C PHE A 61 -16.29 12.96 11.96
N THR A 62 -16.32 11.92 12.79
CA THR A 62 -16.11 11.99 14.25
C THR A 62 -14.63 11.89 14.63
N TRP A 63 -14.31 12.13 15.90
CA TRP A 63 -12.97 11.86 16.44
C TRP A 63 -12.63 10.37 16.42
N GLU A 64 -13.61 9.51 16.66
CA GLU A 64 -13.51 8.05 16.55
C GLU A 64 -13.09 7.63 15.13
N HIS A 65 -13.79 8.10 14.09
CA HIS A 65 -13.39 7.80 12.70
C HIS A 65 -11.96 8.26 12.39
N PHE A 66 -11.55 9.44 12.88
CA PHE A 66 -10.20 9.94 12.65
C PHE A 66 -9.14 9.07 13.34
N ALA A 67 -9.34 8.79 14.62
CA ALA A 67 -8.44 7.97 15.42
C ALA A 67 -8.31 6.54 14.87
N ASP A 68 -9.44 5.89 14.56
CA ASP A 68 -9.45 4.50 14.08
C ASP A 68 -8.76 4.37 12.72
N ILE A 69 -8.95 5.34 11.82
CA ILE A 69 -8.19 5.38 10.56
C ILE A 69 -6.69 5.46 10.86
N LEU A 70 -6.25 6.37 11.75
CA LEU A 70 -4.83 6.53 12.05
C LEU A 70 -4.22 5.27 12.70
N GLU A 71 -4.98 4.51 13.50
CA GLU A 71 -4.51 3.26 14.12
C GLU A 71 -4.20 2.15 13.09
N GLU A 72 -4.90 2.13 11.96
CA GLU A 72 -4.63 1.18 10.86
C GLU A 72 -3.31 1.43 10.12
N TYR A 73 -2.67 2.58 10.36
CA TYR A 73 -1.42 2.96 9.71
C TYR A 73 -0.24 2.96 10.69
N ASN A 74 0.88 2.38 10.26
CA ASN A 74 2.12 2.45 11.02
C ASN A 74 2.67 3.88 11.03
N ALA A 75 3.77 4.10 11.75
CA ALA A 75 4.33 5.43 11.94
C ALA A 75 4.88 6.08 10.66
N PHE A 76 5.27 5.28 9.64
CA PHE A 76 5.69 5.81 8.34
C PHE A 76 4.46 6.20 7.52
N ASP A 77 3.47 5.32 7.40
CA ASP A 77 2.26 5.60 6.63
C ASP A 77 1.46 6.78 7.21
N THR A 78 1.44 6.91 8.54
CA THR A 78 0.86 8.08 9.25
C THR A 78 1.47 9.39 8.76
N GLN A 79 2.78 9.42 8.48
CA GLN A 79 3.44 10.61 7.92
C GLN A 79 2.90 10.94 6.53
N ILE A 80 2.73 9.92 5.68
CA ILE A 80 2.27 10.08 4.30
C ILE A 80 0.82 10.60 4.25
N ILE A 81 -0.06 10.10 5.13
CA ILE A 81 -1.48 10.51 5.11
C ILE A 81 -1.72 11.86 5.80
N LEU A 82 -0.92 12.22 6.82
CA LEU A 82 -1.07 13.51 7.50
C LEU A 82 -0.32 14.65 6.81
N GLY A 83 0.78 14.38 6.10
CA GLY A 83 1.61 15.42 5.47
C GLY A 83 0.82 16.39 4.57
N PRO A 84 0.05 15.92 3.57
CA PRO A 84 -0.78 16.77 2.72
C PRO A 84 -1.89 17.50 3.50
N VAL A 85 -2.48 16.84 4.49
CA VAL A 85 -3.53 17.43 5.35
C VAL A 85 -2.95 18.57 6.19
N LEU A 86 -1.73 18.43 6.69
CA LEU A 86 -1.02 19.48 7.42
C LEU A 86 -0.70 20.67 6.52
N ARG A 87 -0.42 20.47 5.22
CA ARG A 87 -0.28 21.56 4.25
C ARG A 87 -1.60 22.31 4.04
N GLU A 88 -2.72 21.60 3.96
CA GLU A 88 -4.06 22.22 3.87
C GLU A 88 -4.48 22.94 5.15
N PHE A 89 -4.10 22.42 6.32
CA PHE A 89 -4.27 23.09 7.61
C PHE A 89 -3.44 24.37 7.68
N MET A 90 -2.18 24.31 7.20
CA MET A 90 -1.26 25.44 7.21
C MET A 90 -1.81 26.65 6.44
N VAL A 91 -2.60 26.44 5.38
CA VAL A 91 -3.22 27.52 4.59
C VAL A 91 -3.99 28.51 5.48
N ASP A 92 -4.72 28.02 6.48
CA ASP A 92 -5.52 28.86 7.39
C ASP A 92 -4.68 29.51 8.50
N GLN A 93 -3.43 29.07 8.67
CA GLN A 93 -2.49 29.57 9.68
C GLN A 93 -1.47 30.56 9.08
N LEU A 94 -1.44 30.71 7.75
CA LEU A 94 -0.55 31.65 7.10
C LEU A 94 -0.97 33.09 7.44
N PRO A 95 0.00 34.02 7.56
CA PRO A 95 -0.31 35.40 7.89
C PRO A 95 -1.20 36.07 6.83
N SER A 96 -1.84 37.16 7.23
CA SER A 96 -2.65 37.98 6.34
C SER A 96 -1.81 38.55 5.21
N ASN A 97 -2.45 38.99 4.12
CA ASN A 97 -1.74 39.55 2.97
C ASN A 97 -0.95 40.81 3.35
N GLU A 98 -1.40 41.56 4.37
CA GLU A 98 -0.73 42.76 4.89
C GLU A 98 0.53 42.38 5.68
N GLU A 99 0.44 41.33 6.50
CA GLU A 99 1.56 40.84 7.32
C GLU A 99 2.70 40.26 6.47
N ILE A 100 2.38 39.70 5.30
CA ILE A 100 3.40 39.12 4.42
C ILE A 100 4.04 40.10 3.43
N GLN A 101 3.59 41.37 3.34
CA GLN A 101 4.14 42.32 2.35
C GLN A 101 5.65 42.50 2.45
N GLY A 102 6.22 42.42 3.65
CA GLY A 102 7.68 42.52 3.86
C GLY A 102 8.48 41.28 3.46
N PHE A 103 7.81 40.16 3.17
CA PHE A 103 8.43 38.87 2.82
C PHE A 103 8.23 38.47 1.36
N ILE A 104 7.48 39.27 0.60
CA ILE A 104 7.15 39.03 -0.80
C ILE A 104 8.19 39.71 -1.68
N PHE A 105 8.74 38.99 -2.66
CA PHE A 105 9.60 39.57 -3.70
C PHE A 105 8.80 40.47 -4.63
N GLU A 106 9.43 41.50 -5.22
CA GLU A 106 8.76 42.54 -6.03
C GLU A 106 7.83 41.98 -7.13
N ASP A 107 8.16 40.81 -7.70
CA ASP A 107 7.40 40.17 -8.80
C ASP A 107 6.42 39.06 -8.35
N MET A 108 6.17 38.90 -7.04
CA MET A 108 5.35 37.82 -6.51
C MET A 108 4.06 38.35 -5.87
N THR A 109 2.93 37.71 -6.13
CA THR A 109 1.67 38.01 -5.42
C THR A 109 1.61 37.29 -4.07
N ALA A 110 0.81 37.81 -3.14
CA ALA A 110 0.51 37.14 -1.88
C ALA A 110 0.00 35.70 -2.07
N GLN A 111 -0.87 35.46 -3.06
CA GLN A 111 -1.38 34.11 -3.34
C GLN A 111 -0.29 33.18 -3.88
N GLN A 112 0.56 33.66 -4.80
CA GLN A 112 1.71 32.87 -5.25
C GLN A 112 2.60 32.53 -4.07
N TRP A 113 2.92 33.50 -3.21
CA TRP A 113 3.72 33.29 -2.00
C TRP A 113 3.12 32.22 -1.08
N LYS A 114 1.79 32.20 -0.89
CA LYS A 114 1.08 31.17 -0.12
C LYS A 114 1.17 29.80 -0.80
N ASP A 115 0.88 29.77 -2.11
CA ASP A 115 0.92 28.55 -2.94
C ASP A 115 2.31 27.91 -2.94
N ILE A 116 3.38 28.71 -2.94
CA ILE A 116 4.76 28.24 -2.80
C ILE A 116 4.92 27.34 -1.56
N ARG A 117 4.34 27.72 -0.42
CA ARG A 117 4.49 26.97 0.84
C ARG A 117 3.49 25.84 0.97
N THR A 118 2.29 25.95 0.43
CA THR A 118 1.19 25.02 0.74
C THR A 118 0.88 24.06 -0.39
N LYS A 119 1.33 24.33 -1.63
CA LYS A 119 1.05 23.50 -2.80
C LYS A 119 2.31 22.83 -3.35
N ILE A 120 2.08 21.75 -4.07
CA ILE A 120 3.13 21.04 -4.79
C ILE A 120 3.63 21.91 -5.94
N ARG A 121 4.95 21.99 -6.09
CA ARG A 121 5.58 22.72 -7.18
C ARG A 121 5.45 21.93 -8.49
N PRO A 122 4.95 22.54 -9.57
CA PRO A 122 4.84 21.86 -10.86
C PRO A 122 6.19 21.36 -11.41
N HIS A 123 7.31 22.00 -11.06
CA HIS A 123 8.63 21.67 -11.59
C HIS A 123 9.41 20.64 -10.77
N THR A 124 9.08 20.43 -9.48
CA THR A 124 9.75 19.41 -8.65
C THR A 124 8.85 18.24 -8.26
N GLY A 125 7.52 18.38 -8.40
CA GLY A 125 6.56 17.42 -7.85
C GLY A 125 6.48 17.42 -6.32
N ARG A 126 7.24 18.28 -5.62
CA ARG A 126 7.33 18.29 -4.16
C ARG A 126 6.80 19.59 -3.57
N TYR A 127 6.52 19.59 -2.27
CA TYR A 127 6.30 20.83 -1.54
C TYR A 127 7.62 21.57 -1.29
N GLU A 128 7.54 22.87 -1.01
CA GLU A 128 8.67 23.62 -0.46
C GLU A 128 9.00 23.13 0.96
N SER A 129 10.28 22.97 1.29
CA SER A 129 10.67 22.62 2.67
C SER A 129 10.34 23.79 3.59
N LEU A 130 9.82 23.48 4.78
CA LEU A 130 9.57 24.52 5.79
C LEU A 130 10.85 24.82 6.56
N SER A 131 11.06 26.09 6.90
CA SER A 131 12.03 26.46 7.92
C SER A 131 11.50 26.10 9.34
N PRO A 132 12.35 26.12 10.38
CA PRO A 132 11.91 25.85 11.75
C PRO A 132 10.88 26.87 12.26
N ASP A 133 11.02 28.14 11.90
CA ASP A 133 10.08 29.20 12.28
C ASP A 133 8.75 29.09 11.53
N GLU A 134 8.76 28.67 10.26
CA GLU A 134 7.56 28.37 9.49
C GLU A 134 6.82 27.15 10.07
N LEU A 135 7.53 26.05 10.32
CA LEU A 135 6.98 24.85 10.98
C LEU A 135 6.38 25.21 12.35
N PHE A 136 7.09 26.02 13.13
CA PHE A 136 6.61 26.42 14.45
C PHE A 136 5.39 27.34 14.34
N GLY A 137 5.49 28.42 13.58
CA GLY A 137 4.49 29.48 13.51
C GLY A 137 3.16 29.01 12.93
N TRP A 138 3.21 28.14 11.91
CA TRP A 138 2.01 27.77 11.15
C TRP A 138 1.48 26.39 11.46
N VAL A 139 2.21 25.57 12.24
CA VAL A 139 1.77 24.21 12.57
C VAL A 139 1.93 23.91 14.06
N CYS A 140 3.14 23.97 14.62
CA CYS A 140 3.36 23.57 16.02
C CYS A 140 2.60 24.48 17.00
N LYS A 141 2.73 25.80 16.86
CA LYS A 141 2.11 26.78 17.77
C LYS A 141 0.58 26.69 17.75
N PRO A 142 -0.12 26.67 16.58
CA PRO A 142 -1.56 26.43 16.54
C PRO A 142 -2.00 25.10 17.17
N LEU A 143 -1.18 24.05 17.04
CA LEU A 143 -1.47 22.72 17.60
C LEU A 143 -0.92 22.52 19.02
N GLY A 144 -0.43 23.58 19.68
CA GLY A 144 -0.02 23.50 21.08
C GLY A 144 1.34 22.86 21.35
N PHE A 145 2.20 22.69 20.34
CA PHE A 145 3.53 22.09 20.50
C PHE A 145 4.63 23.14 20.66
N ASP A 146 5.49 22.93 21.66
CA ASP A 146 6.80 23.58 21.71
C ASP A 146 7.72 22.95 20.66
N LEU A 147 8.64 23.73 20.09
CA LEU A 147 9.65 23.22 19.16
C LEU A 147 11.07 23.57 19.64
N ARG A 148 11.93 22.55 19.74
CA ARG A 148 13.37 22.75 19.95
C ARG A 148 14.11 22.34 18.69
N TYR A 149 14.68 23.31 18.01
CA TYR A 149 15.45 23.13 16.78
C TYR A 149 16.95 23.13 17.08
N SER A 150 17.63 22.07 16.66
CA SER A 150 19.09 21.92 16.79
C SER A 150 19.72 21.82 15.40
N PRO A 151 20.28 22.91 14.85
CA PRO A 151 21.00 22.83 13.59
C PRO A 151 22.31 22.04 13.75
N GLU A 152 22.85 21.51 12.66
CA GLU A 152 24.17 20.86 12.65
C GLU A 152 25.28 21.81 13.09
N ASN A 153 25.19 23.06 12.65
CA ASN A 153 26.09 24.14 13.04
C ASN A 153 25.27 25.31 13.60
N GLY A 154 25.65 25.78 14.79
CA GLY A 154 25.07 26.94 15.45
C GLY A 154 24.29 26.59 16.72
N ASP A 155 23.62 27.60 17.26
CA ASP A 155 22.92 27.49 18.54
C ASP A 155 21.54 26.84 18.40
N VAL A 156 21.14 26.15 19.47
CA VAL A 156 19.82 25.56 19.62
C VAL A 156 18.78 26.68 19.79
N THR A 157 17.73 26.66 18.97
CA THR A 157 16.59 27.57 19.09
C THR A 157 15.43 26.89 19.79
N ASN A 158 14.84 27.54 20.79
CA ASN A 158 13.65 27.07 21.48
C ASN A 158 12.46 27.98 21.14
N TYR A 159 11.49 27.42 20.42
CA TYR A 159 10.22 28.06 20.13
C TYR A 159 9.18 27.58 21.14
N LYS A 160 8.52 28.51 21.83
CA LYS A 160 7.58 28.23 22.90
C LYS A 160 6.16 28.55 22.48
N CYS A 161 5.26 27.57 22.57
CA CYS A 161 3.84 27.82 22.51
C CYS A 161 3.43 28.61 23.78
N HIS A 162 2.36 29.42 23.67
CA HIS A 162 1.84 30.19 24.81
C HIS A 162 1.30 29.28 25.91
N ALA A 163 0.82 29.87 27.02
CA ALA A 163 0.48 29.35 28.36
C ALA A 163 0.22 27.84 28.62
N HIS A 164 -0.18 27.04 27.62
CA HIS A 164 -0.52 25.62 27.75
C HIS A 164 0.12 24.77 26.63
N PRO A 165 1.44 24.50 26.67
CA PRO A 165 2.06 23.57 25.73
C PRO A 165 1.64 22.13 26.04
N ILE A 166 1.22 21.39 25.01
CA ILE A 166 0.85 19.97 25.10
C ILE A 166 2.09 19.11 25.27
N SER A 167 3.09 19.33 24.40
CA SER A 167 4.37 18.63 24.44
C SER A 167 5.44 19.39 23.68
N ARG A 168 6.71 19.02 23.88
CA ARG A 168 7.85 19.57 23.15
C ARG A 168 8.34 18.59 22.09
N ILE A 169 8.54 19.09 20.89
CA ILE A 169 9.07 18.36 19.75
C ILE A 169 10.53 18.80 19.54
N ASP A 170 11.45 17.86 19.68
CA ASP A 170 12.87 18.06 19.42
C ASP A 170 13.18 17.61 17.99
N ILE A 171 13.78 18.51 17.19
CA ILE A 171 14.22 18.23 15.82
C ILE A 171 15.69 18.63 15.62
N TYR A 172 16.39 17.82 14.84
CA TYR A 172 17.78 18.00 14.46
C TYR A 172 17.86 18.12 12.95
N HIS A 173 18.71 19.01 12.46
CA HIS A 173 18.84 19.27 11.04
C HIS A 173 20.29 19.20 10.60
N HIS A 174 20.59 18.27 9.70
CA HIS A 174 21.90 18.08 9.07
C HIS A 174 21.92 18.72 7.69
N GLY A 175 22.99 19.38 7.29
CA GLY A 175 23.11 20.04 5.98
C GLY A 175 22.58 21.47 5.93
N GLY A 176 22.37 21.97 4.71
CA GLY A 176 21.99 23.36 4.45
C GLY A 176 20.57 23.69 4.93
N ARG A 177 20.39 24.87 5.54
CA ARG A 177 19.09 25.38 6.06
C ARG A 177 17.96 25.41 5.02
N GLU A 178 18.30 25.42 3.72
CA GLU A 178 17.34 25.49 2.61
C GLU A 178 16.71 24.13 2.24
N GLY A 179 16.95 23.07 3.03
CA GLY A 179 16.24 21.80 2.94
C GLY A 179 16.92 20.74 2.05
N ALA A 180 16.16 19.70 1.71
CA ALA A 180 16.70 18.46 1.11
C ALA A 180 17.45 18.66 -0.22
N HIS A 181 17.14 19.70 -0.97
CA HIS A 181 17.80 20.03 -2.23
C HIS A 181 19.28 20.43 -2.06
N GLN A 182 19.69 20.86 -0.86
CA GLN A 182 21.08 21.14 -0.50
C GLN A 182 21.66 20.09 0.46
N GLY A 183 21.10 18.88 0.45
CA GLY A 183 21.49 17.80 1.36
C GLY A 183 20.95 17.96 2.79
N GLY A 184 19.97 18.86 3.00
CA GLY A 184 19.29 19.05 4.28
C GLY A 184 18.47 17.82 4.70
N HIS A 185 18.72 17.26 5.87
CA HIS A 185 17.95 16.15 6.43
C HIS A 185 17.48 16.43 7.85
N TRP A 186 16.19 16.18 8.11
CA TRP A 186 15.57 16.38 9.41
C TRP A 186 15.48 15.06 10.14
N GLU A 187 15.81 15.06 11.43
CA GLU A 187 15.77 13.90 12.31
C GLU A 187 15.15 14.25 13.67
N ARG A 188 14.64 13.26 14.40
CA ARG A 188 14.14 13.43 15.78
C ARG A 188 15.22 13.25 16.84
N THR A 189 16.41 12.77 16.46
CA THR A 189 17.56 12.55 17.35
C THR A 189 18.84 13.11 16.70
N VAL A 190 19.88 13.39 17.51
CA VAL A 190 21.11 14.12 17.12
C VAL A 190 21.82 13.55 15.89
N ARG A 191 21.61 12.26 15.57
CA ARG A 191 22.22 11.54 14.44
C ARG A 191 21.30 10.46 13.85
N GLY A 192 19.98 10.59 14.04
CA GLY A 192 19.05 9.49 13.76
C GLY A 192 19.27 8.24 14.64
N GLU A 193 20.07 8.35 15.71
CA GLU A 193 20.31 7.27 16.66
C GLU A 193 18.99 6.83 17.30
N GLY A 194 18.69 5.53 17.21
CA GLY A 194 17.44 4.96 17.72
C GLY A 194 16.22 5.21 16.84
N SER A 195 16.37 5.80 15.66
CA SER A 195 15.27 5.91 14.69
C SER A 195 14.90 4.52 14.14
N ILE A 196 13.61 4.21 14.10
CA ILE A 196 13.09 2.97 13.50
C ILE A 196 12.74 3.24 12.04
N ASN A 197 13.26 2.42 11.14
CA ASN A 197 12.81 2.42 9.75
C ASN A 197 11.45 1.73 9.63
N ALA A 198 10.39 2.48 9.91
CA ALA A 198 9.03 1.97 9.85
C ALA A 198 8.58 1.62 8.42
N GLN A 199 9.20 2.19 7.38
CA GLN A 199 8.89 1.93 5.97
C GLN A 199 9.16 0.47 5.54
N ASN A 200 10.13 -0.19 6.17
CA ASN A 200 10.54 -1.55 5.84
C ASN A 200 9.81 -2.61 6.69
N ARG A 201 8.79 -2.21 7.45
CA ARG A 201 8.01 -3.14 8.27
C ARG A 201 6.90 -3.77 7.44
N ASP A 202 6.55 -5.00 7.77
CA ASP A 202 5.48 -5.78 7.14
C ASP A 202 4.09 -5.11 7.30
N ASP A 203 3.93 -4.20 8.27
CA ASP A 203 2.70 -3.42 8.46
C ASP A 203 2.63 -2.14 7.58
N THR A 204 3.58 -1.93 6.67
CA THR A 204 3.62 -0.78 5.75
C THR A 204 2.78 -1.02 4.52
N GLN A 205 1.75 -0.21 4.33
CA GLN A 205 0.75 -0.42 3.28
C GLN A 205 0.92 0.53 2.08
N LEU A 206 1.58 1.68 2.27
CA LEU A 206 1.57 2.75 1.25
C LEU A 206 2.77 2.74 0.29
N ASN A 207 3.72 1.82 0.46
CA ASN A 207 4.88 1.67 -0.43
C ASN A 207 4.52 1.67 -1.94
N PRO A 208 3.47 0.95 -2.40
CA PRO A 208 3.10 0.92 -3.81
C PRO A 208 2.73 2.29 -4.40
N PHE A 209 2.26 3.23 -3.58
CA PHE A 209 1.82 4.54 -4.05
C PHE A 209 2.97 5.55 -4.10
N LEU A 210 4.06 5.32 -3.36
CA LEU A 210 5.15 6.29 -3.16
C LEU A 210 5.80 6.74 -4.47
N LEU A 211 5.94 5.84 -5.44
CA LEU A 211 6.53 6.16 -6.75
C LEU A 211 5.67 7.16 -7.55
N LEU A 212 4.38 7.26 -7.22
CA LEU A 212 3.44 8.19 -7.86
C LEU A 212 3.29 9.50 -7.09
N ILE A 213 3.83 9.60 -5.87
CA ILE A 213 3.79 10.80 -5.02
C ILE A 213 5.20 11.30 -4.67
N GLY A 214 5.66 12.37 -5.32
CA GLY A 214 6.89 13.03 -4.91
C GLY A 214 7.66 13.69 -6.03
N GLU A 215 8.26 12.92 -6.92
CA GLU A 215 9.31 13.47 -7.81
C GLU A 215 8.78 14.03 -9.13
N ASP A 216 7.56 13.66 -9.50
CA ASP A 216 6.94 14.09 -10.76
C ASP A 216 5.55 14.70 -10.49
N ALA A 217 5.43 16.00 -10.76
CA ALA A 217 4.16 16.71 -10.61
C ALA A 217 3.05 16.13 -11.51
N ARG A 218 3.41 15.44 -12.60
CA ARG A 218 2.47 14.84 -13.54
C ARG A 218 1.87 13.54 -13.02
N THR A 219 2.57 12.81 -12.16
CA THR A 219 2.09 11.54 -11.57
C THR A 219 1.34 11.78 -10.27
N ASN A 220 1.68 12.84 -9.54
CA ASN A 220 1.10 13.17 -8.24
C ASN A 220 -0.44 13.13 -8.20
N PRO A 221 -1.19 13.69 -9.18
CA PRO A 221 -2.65 13.62 -9.15
C PRO A 221 -3.19 12.19 -9.05
N ALA A 222 -2.62 11.25 -9.81
CA ALA A 222 -3.00 9.85 -9.76
C ALA A 222 -2.57 9.20 -8.44
N GLY A 223 -1.34 9.46 -7.98
CA GLY A 223 -0.85 8.97 -6.69
C GLY A 223 -1.73 9.42 -5.51
N PHE A 224 -2.14 10.68 -5.47
CA PHE A 224 -3.08 11.18 -4.46
C PHE A 224 -4.48 10.59 -4.60
N ASN A 225 -4.97 10.39 -5.83
CA ASN A 225 -6.27 9.76 -6.03
C ASN A 225 -6.29 8.33 -5.46
N LEU A 226 -5.25 7.54 -5.75
CA LEU A 226 -5.09 6.19 -5.20
C LEU A 226 -4.96 6.20 -3.68
N LEU A 227 -4.13 7.09 -3.12
CA LEU A 227 -4.00 7.27 -1.67
C LEU A 227 -5.36 7.60 -1.02
N LYS A 228 -6.14 8.49 -1.64
CA LYS A 228 -7.48 8.85 -1.13
C LYS A 228 -8.46 7.70 -1.22
N GLN A 229 -8.39 6.88 -2.26
CA GLN A 229 -9.19 5.65 -2.35
C GLN A 229 -8.79 4.66 -1.26
N HIS A 230 -7.49 4.48 -1.02
CA HIS A 230 -6.98 3.59 0.02
C HIS A 230 -7.47 3.98 1.41
N VAL A 231 -7.33 5.25 1.81
CA VAL A 231 -7.80 5.74 3.11
C VAL A 231 -9.32 5.57 3.28
N ARG A 232 -10.10 5.79 2.21
CA ARG A 232 -11.55 5.55 2.23
C ARG A 232 -11.90 4.07 2.38
N LEU A 233 -11.15 3.17 1.74
CA LEU A 233 -11.31 1.72 1.93
C LEU A 233 -10.96 1.30 3.35
N THR A 234 -9.89 1.84 3.95
CA THR A 234 -9.56 1.62 5.36
C THR A 234 -10.71 2.03 6.28
N HIS A 235 -11.29 3.21 6.07
CA HIS A 235 -12.45 3.67 6.85
C HIS A 235 -13.66 2.73 6.68
N ARG A 236 -13.97 2.30 5.45
CA ARG A 236 -15.06 1.35 5.21
C ARG A 236 -14.81 0.01 5.89
N LYS A 237 -13.58 -0.52 5.84
CA LYS A 237 -13.18 -1.75 6.53
C LYS A 237 -13.51 -1.66 8.02
N ILE A 238 -13.18 -0.53 8.66
CA ILE A 238 -13.47 -0.27 10.08
C ILE A 238 -14.98 -0.25 10.33
N VAL A 239 -15.72 0.59 9.61
CA VAL A 239 -17.17 0.82 9.85
C VAL A 239 -18.03 -0.40 9.49
N GLU A 240 -17.73 -1.04 8.38
CA GLU A 240 -18.48 -2.20 7.86
C GLU A 240 -18.02 -3.53 8.50
N ASN A 241 -16.86 -3.53 9.16
CA ASN A 241 -16.17 -4.72 9.67
C ASN A 241 -16.06 -5.82 8.59
N ASN A 242 -15.71 -5.41 7.38
CA ASN A 242 -15.57 -6.27 6.21
C ASN A 242 -14.15 -6.18 5.64
N ASP A 243 -13.63 -7.30 5.16
CA ASP A 243 -12.33 -7.31 4.50
C ASP A 243 -12.45 -6.68 3.10
N HIS A 244 -11.57 -5.74 2.80
CA HIS A 244 -11.47 -5.07 1.51
C HIS A 244 -10.12 -5.39 0.83
N ALA A 245 -9.52 -6.54 1.14
CA ALA A 245 -8.27 -7.01 0.53
C ALA A 245 -8.31 -6.95 -1.01
N VAL A 246 -9.40 -7.38 -1.65
CA VAL A 246 -9.54 -7.33 -3.12
C VAL A 246 -9.51 -5.91 -3.65
N ALA A 247 -10.26 -4.99 -3.05
CA ALA A 247 -10.27 -3.60 -3.46
C ALA A 247 -8.91 -2.93 -3.25
N THR A 248 -8.22 -3.27 -2.15
CA THR A 248 -6.87 -2.79 -1.84
C THR A 248 -5.86 -3.32 -2.86
N ALA A 249 -5.90 -4.62 -3.17
CA ALA A 249 -5.06 -5.25 -4.19
C ALA A 249 -5.30 -4.63 -5.57
N GLN A 250 -6.53 -4.25 -5.89
CA GLN A 250 -6.86 -3.54 -7.12
C GLN A 250 -6.20 -2.15 -7.18
N LEU A 251 -6.17 -1.38 -6.09
CA LEU A 251 -5.47 -0.09 -6.04
C LEU A 251 -3.96 -0.27 -6.21
N ILE A 252 -3.37 -1.28 -5.58
CA ILE A 252 -1.95 -1.63 -5.73
C ILE A 252 -1.66 -1.99 -7.19
N ARG A 253 -2.52 -2.82 -7.80
CA ARG A 253 -2.42 -3.18 -9.22
C ARG A 253 -2.48 -1.95 -10.13
N SER A 254 -3.37 -0.99 -9.83
CA SER A 254 -3.44 0.27 -10.57
C SER A 254 -2.16 1.09 -10.45
N ALA A 255 -1.59 1.21 -9.23
CA ALA A 255 -0.33 1.90 -9.02
C ALA A 255 0.81 1.29 -9.85
N THR A 256 0.94 -0.04 -9.82
CA THR A 256 1.95 -0.78 -10.60
C THR A 256 1.76 -0.58 -12.11
N LEU A 257 0.52 -0.64 -12.61
CA LEU A 257 0.23 -0.43 -14.03
C LEU A 257 0.56 1.00 -14.50
N ILE A 258 0.34 2.00 -13.65
CA ILE A 258 0.72 3.39 -13.93
C ILE A 258 2.24 3.52 -14.02
N GLU A 259 2.97 2.95 -13.07
CA GLU A 259 4.44 2.94 -13.09
C GLU A 259 4.99 2.28 -14.35
N GLU A 260 4.45 1.11 -14.70
CA GLU A 260 4.80 0.40 -15.94
C GLU A 260 4.50 1.22 -17.18
N TYR A 261 3.34 1.90 -17.23
CA TYR A 261 3.01 2.76 -18.36
C TYR A 261 4.03 3.89 -18.52
N ILE A 262 4.39 4.57 -17.42
CA ILE A 262 5.42 5.64 -17.41
C ILE A 262 6.75 5.11 -17.92
N PHE A 263 7.15 3.91 -17.48
CA PHE A 263 8.35 3.25 -17.98
C PHE A 263 8.25 2.92 -19.48
N ASN A 264 7.12 2.35 -19.92
CA ASN A 264 6.93 1.92 -21.31
C ASN A 264 6.95 3.11 -22.27
N ILE A 265 6.22 4.19 -21.97
CA ILE A 265 6.16 5.38 -22.84
C ILE A 265 7.50 6.11 -22.93
N ALA A 266 8.43 5.91 -22.00
CA ALA A 266 9.77 6.46 -22.11
C ALA A 266 10.66 5.69 -23.11
N ASN A 267 10.27 4.47 -23.51
CA ASN A 267 11.10 3.54 -24.28
C ASN A 267 10.48 3.06 -25.60
N VAL A 268 9.15 3.08 -25.75
CA VAL A 268 8.44 2.65 -26.96
C VAL A 268 7.28 3.61 -27.31
N PRO A 269 6.77 3.60 -28.56
CA PRO A 269 5.60 4.38 -28.93
C PRO A 269 4.39 4.11 -28.02
N GLN A 270 3.58 5.14 -27.77
CA GLN A 270 2.45 5.07 -26.82
C GLN A 270 1.49 3.91 -27.10
N SER A 271 1.17 3.64 -28.37
CA SER A 271 0.29 2.54 -28.75
C SER A 271 0.82 1.18 -28.29
N LEU A 272 2.13 0.94 -28.47
CA LEU A 272 2.79 -0.26 -27.98
C LEU A 272 2.88 -0.25 -26.46
N ALA A 273 3.18 0.89 -25.84
CA ALA A 273 3.23 1.03 -24.38
C ALA A 273 1.90 0.63 -23.72
N ILE A 274 0.76 1.05 -24.29
CA ILE A 274 -0.59 0.65 -23.82
C ILE A 274 -0.82 -0.84 -24.06
N GLN A 275 -0.43 -1.37 -25.22
CA GLN A 275 -0.56 -2.80 -25.52
C GLN A 275 0.20 -3.68 -24.52
N LEU A 276 1.38 -3.24 -24.06
CA LEU A 276 2.22 -3.95 -23.09
C LEU A 276 1.59 -4.07 -21.70
N LEU A 277 0.63 -3.20 -21.35
CA LEU A 277 -0.09 -3.26 -20.07
C LEU A 277 -1.18 -4.34 -20.03
N GLY A 278 -1.56 -4.87 -21.19
CA GLY A 278 -2.65 -5.85 -21.33
C GLY A 278 -4.02 -5.22 -21.59
N LYS A 279 -5.03 -6.07 -21.81
CA LYS A 279 -6.38 -5.65 -22.27
C LYS A 279 -7.29 -5.13 -21.14
N ASN A 280 -7.09 -5.60 -19.92
CA ASN A 280 -8.02 -5.37 -18.79
C ASN A 280 -7.47 -4.30 -17.84
N LEU A 281 -7.41 -3.08 -18.34
CA LEU A 281 -6.95 -1.92 -17.57
C LEU A 281 -8.02 -1.44 -16.59
N PRO A 282 -7.66 -1.21 -15.31
CA PRO A 282 -8.50 -0.49 -14.36
C PRO A 282 -8.91 0.91 -14.88
N GLN A 283 -10.03 1.43 -14.39
CA GLN A 283 -10.57 2.71 -14.86
C GLN A 283 -9.65 3.90 -14.56
N ASP A 284 -9.10 3.96 -13.35
CA ASP A 284 -8.11 4.92 -12.90
C ASP A 284 -6.80 4.88 -13.71
N VAL A 285 -6.39 3.70 -14.18
CA VAL A 285 -5.25 3.56 -15.10
C VAL A 285 -5.57 4.16 -16.48
N ARG A 286 -6.79 3.92 -17.01
CA ARG A 286 -7.23 4.53 -18.28
C ARG A 286 -7.29 6.06 -18.19
N GLU A 287 -7.89 6.57 -17.11
CA GLU A 287 -7.95 8.02 -16.85
C GLU A 287 -6.56 8.65 -16.75
N PHE A 288 -5.60 7.94 -16.15
CA PHE A 288 -4.21 8.37 -16.13
C PHE A 288 -3.60 8.41 -17.53
N ILE A 289 -3.74 7.33 -18.32
CA ILE A 289 -3.23 7.25 -19.70
C ILE A 289 -3.76 8.40 -20.56
N ASP A 290 -5.05 8.70 -20.45
CA ASP A 290 -5.73 9.72 -21.25
C ASP A 290 -5.30 11.15 -20.87
N SER A 291 -4.95 11.38 -19.61
CA SER A 291 -4.58 12.71 -19.09
C SER A 291 -3.07 12.97 -19.01
N TYR A 292 -2.25 11.92 -19.06
CA TYR A 292 -0.80 12.06 -18.88
C TYR A 292 -0.12 12.65 -20.12
N PRO A 293 0.65 13.75 -19.98
CA PRO A 293 1.31 14.38 -21.12
C PRO A 293 2.45 13.49 -21.63
N PHE A 294 2.33 13.06 -22.87
CA PHE A 294 3.27 12.16 -23.53
C PHE A 294 4.17 12.92 -24.51
N HIS A 295 5.48 12.65 -24.44
CA HIS A 295 6.43 13.07 -25.47
C HIS A 295 6.67 11.89 -26.42
N PRO A 296 6.33 12.01 -27.71
CA PRO A 296 6.46 10.92 -28.67
C PRO A 296 7.88 10.37 -28.76
N VAL A 297 8.03 9.09 -28.45
CA VAL A 297 9.22 8.32 -28.83
C VAL A 297 9.13 8.04 -30.33
N PRO A 298 10.17 8.37 -31.12
CA PRO A 298 10.22 8.02 -32.54
C PRO A 298 9.95 6.53 -32.78
N SER A 299 9.24 6.22 -33.85
CA SER A 299 8.99 4.84 -34.25
C SER A 299 10.27 4.18 -34.81
N GLN A 300 10.23 2.84 -34.89
CA GLN A 300 11.30 1.97 -35.37
C GLN A 300 12.57 1.99 -34.54
N GLN A 301 12.47 2.38 -33.26
CA GLN A 301 13.59 2.29 -32.33
C GLN A 301 13.94 0.85 -31.99
N ILE A 302 15.13 0.65 -31.41
CA ILE A 302 15.67 -0.69 -31.10
C ILE A 302 14.73 -1.49 -30.18
N TYR A 303 14.15 -0.84 -29.16
CA TYR A 303 13.22 -1.48 -28.22
C TYR A 303 11.90 -1.88 -28.88
N GLU A 304 11.32 -1.02 -29.71
CA GLU A 304 10.09 -1.33 -30.45
C GLU A 304 10.29 -2.55 -31.35
N ARG A 305 11.36 -2.57 -32.16
CA ARG A 305 11.69 -3.70 -33.04
C ARG A 305 11.92 -4.99 -32.24
N TRP A 306 12.59 -4.89 -31.10
CA TRP A 306 12.84 -6.04 -30.24
C TRP A 306 11.55 -6.59 -29.62
N VAL A 307 10.67 -5.73 -29.11
CA VAL A 307 9.37 -6.10 -28.54
C VAL A 307 8.48 -6.74 -29.61
N TYR A 308 8.43 -6.19 -30.82
CA TYR A 308 7.71 -6.83 -31.93
C TYR A 308 8.28 -8.20 -32.27
N ALA A 309 9.60 -8.34 -32.33
CA ALA A 309 10.22 -9.64 -32.58
C ALA A 309 9.87 -10.67 -31.48
N GLU A 310 9.81 -10.26 -30.21
CA GLU A 310 9.32 -11.13 -29.12
C GLU A 310 7.85 -11.53 -29.32
N LEU A 311 6.98 -10.57 -29.64
CA LEU A 311 5.54 -10.80 -29.83
C LEU A 311 5.21 -11.69 -31.04
N HIS A 312 6.04 -11.63 -32.09
CA HIS A 312 5.84 -12.36 -33.35
C HIS A 312 6.75 -13.58 -33.50
N ASN A 313 7.56 -13.90 -32.48
CA ASN A 313 8.54 -14.98 -32.50
C ASN A 313 9.54 -14.87 -33.69
N GLU A 314 9.97 -13.64 -33.98
CA GLU A 314 10.94 -13.31 -35.02
C GLU A 314 12.37 -13.16 -34.46
N LEU A 315 13.35 -12.97 -35.35
CA LEU A 315 14.74 -12.76 -34.94
C LEU A 315 14.89 -11.40 -34.25
N LYS A 316 15.22 -11.43 -32.96
CA LYS A 316 15.46 -10.23 -32.16
C LYS A 316 16.73 -9.50 -32.61
N PRO A 317 16.73 -8.16 -32.72
CA PRO A 317 17.95 -7.41 -32.94
C PRO A 317 18.92 -7.61 -31.76
N PRO A 318 20.24 -7.58 -31.98
CA PRO A 318 21.21 -7.66 -30.89
C PRO A 318 21.07 -6.43 -29.99
N LEU A 319 21.13 -6.64 -28.69
CA LEU A 319 21.11 -5.61 -27.66
C LEU A 319 22.38 -5.69 -26.83
N ASP A 320 22.86 -4.54 -26.34
CA ASP A 320 23.84 -4.56 -25.25
C ASP A 320 23.20 -4.99 -23.91
N GLU A 321 24.01 -5.07 -22.85
CA GLU A 321 23.52 -5.51 -21.53
C GLU A 321 22.44 -4.59 -20.96
N ARG A 322 22.60 -3.27 -21.11
CA ARG A 322 21.66 -2.27 -20.59
C ARG A 322 20.37 -2.28 -21.40
N GLU A 323 20.49 -2.30 -22.73
CA GLU A 323 19.35 -2.38 -23.64
C GLU A 323 18.56 -3.66 -23.42
N ASN A 324 19.24 -4.79 -23.22
CA ASN A 324 18.58 -6.04 -22.88
C ASN A 324 17.82 -5.96 -21.56
N HIS A 325 18.37 -5.31 -20.52
CA HIS A 325 17.64 -5.10 -19.27
C HIS A 325 16.33 -4.32 -19.47
N VAL A 326 16.37 -3.25 -20.27
CA VAL A 326 15.18 -2.46 -20.62
C VAL A 326 14.18 -3.32 -21.41
N ALA A 327 14.64 -4.01 -22.44
CA ALA A 327 13.79 -4.85 -23.30
C ALA A 327 13.12 -5.99 -22.53
N GLN A 328 13.84 -6.65 -21.63
CA GLN A 328 13.26 -7.70 -20.76
C GLN A 328 12.20 -7.12 -19.82
N ARG A 329 12.42 -5.92 -19.25
CA ARG A 329 11.41 -5.25 -18.42
C ARG A 329 10.15 -4.91 -19.21
N LEU A 330 10.28 -4.44 -20.46
CA LEU A 330 9.14 -4.12 -21.33
C LEU A 330 8.23 -5.32 -21.60
N VAL A 331 8.80 -6.52 -21.76
CA VAL A 331 8.03 -7.73 -22.11
C VAL A 331 7.71 -8.65 -20.92
N ALA A 332 8.24 -8.34 -19.73
CA ALA A 332 8.04 -9.18 -18.54
C ALA A 332 6.56 -9.51 -18.33
N ARG A 333 5.70 -8.49 -18.38
CA ARG A 333 4.25 -8.63 -18.16
C ARG A 333 3.51 -9.39 -19.26
N LEU A 334 3.90 -9.24 -20.53
CA LEU A 334 3.32 -10.02 -21.63
C LEU A 334 3.49 -11.52 -21.40
N ARG A 335 4.64 -11.92 -20.85
CA ARG A 335 4.90 -13.32 -20.50
C ARG A 335 4.02 -13.77 -19.34
N GLN A 336 3.75 -12.90 -18.37
CA GLN A 336 2.84 -13.19 -17.26
C GLN A 336 1.40 -13.40 -17.74
N GLU A 337 0.88 -12.55 -18.62
CA GLU A 337 -0.47 -12.66 -19.18
C GLU A 337 -0.63 -13.89 -20.07
N ASN A 338 0.34 -14.19 -20.94
CA ASN A 338 0.30 -15.40 -21.76
C ASN A 338 0.36 -16.68 -20.93
N ASN A 339 0.93 -16.61 -19.73
CA ASN A 339 0.96 -17.70 -18.77
C ASN A 339 -0.22 -17.67 -17.77
N MET A 340 -1.14 -16.70 -17.85
CA MET A 340 -2.38 -16.68 -17.07
C MET A 340 -3.50 -17.45 -17.76
N PRO A 341 -4.10 -18.47 -17.10
CA PRO A 341 -5.35 -19.05 -17.58
C PRO A 341 -6.37 -17.92 -17.77
N GLN A 342 -6.97 -17.80 -18.95
CA GLN A 342 -7.99 -16.77 -19.19
C GLN A 342 -9.18 -17.01 -18.25
N VAL A 343 -9.23 -16.26 -17.14
CA VAL A 343 -10.38 -16.23 -16.25
C VAL A 343 -11.44 -15.39 -16.93
N HIS A 344 -12.52 -16.01 -17.39
CA HIS A 344 -13.72 -15.30 -17.83
C HIS A 344 -14.23 -14.44 -16.67
N GLN A 345 -13.96 -13.14 -16.73
CA GLN A 345 -14.65 -12.17 -15.88
C GLN A 345 -16.11 -12.16 -16.32
N GLN A 346 -16.98 -12.80 -15.53
CA GLN A 346 -18.42 -12.58 -15.65
C GLN A 346 -18.67 -11.12 -15.30
N GLN A 347 -18.98 -10.30 -16.31
CA GLN A 347 -19.48 -8.95 -16.10
C GLN A 347 -20.76 -9.05 -15.25
N PRO A 348 -20.90 -8.23 -14.19
CA PRO A 348 -22.17 -8.08 -13.51
C PRO A 348 -23.15 -7.50 -14.52
N SER A 349 -24.24 -8.21 -14.79
CA SER A 349 -25.31 -7.71 -15.65
C SER A 349 -25.95 -6.46 -15.05
N ASP A 350 -26.00 -5.38 -15.83
CA ASP A 350 -26.73 -4.15 -15.54
C ASP A 350 -28.24 -4.42 -15.44
N GLU A 351 -28.73 -4.80 -14.27
CA GLU A 351 -30.17 -4.77 -13.95
C GLU A 351 -30.45 -4.06 -12.61
N HIS A 352 -30.96 -2.84 -12.75
CA HIS A 352 -31.83 -2.07 -11.83
C HIS A 352 -31.30 -1.67 -10.43
N PRO A 353 -31.67 -0.47 -9.93
CA PRO A 353 -31.26 0.02 -8.62
C PRO A 353 -31.96 -0.79 -7.53
N MET A 354 -31.28 -1.83 -7.05
CA MET A 354 -31.67 -2.54 -5.84
C MET A 354 -31.62 -1.56 -4.68
N SER A 355 -32.81 -1.27 -4.13
CA SER A 355 -32.96 -0.65 -2.81
C SER A 355 -31.91 -1.18 -1.84
N VAL A 356 -31.17 -0.26 -1.22
CA VAL A 356 -30.22 -0.52 -0.14
C VAL A 356 -31.01 -1.07 1.05
N ARG A 357 -31.31 -2.36 1.01
CA ARG A 357 -31.54 -3.15 2.22
C ARG A 357 -30.19 -3.24 2.89
N LEU A 358 -30.07 -2.60 4.06
CA LEU A 358 -29.02 -2.84 5.05
C LEU A 358 -28.78 -4.35 5.14
N ARG A 359 -27.77 -4.87 4.43
CA ARG A 359 -27.35 -6.26 4.56
C ARG A 359 -26.81 -6.37 5.98
N GLY A 360 -27.57 -7.03 6.84
CA GLY A 360 -27.09 -7.41 8.17
C GLY A 360 -25.73 -8.10 8.05
N ARG A 361 -24.86 -7.85 9.05
CA ARG A 361 -23.54 -8.44 9.19
C ARG A 361 -23.54 -9.88 8.65
N ARG A 362 -22.86 -10.14 7.53
CA ARG A 362 -22.58 -11.52 7.12
C ARG A 362 -21.73 -12.13 8.23
N HIS A 363 -22.27 -13.13 8.92
CA HIS A 363 -21.47 -13.94 9.83
C HIS A 363 -20.47 -14.71 8.98
N THR A 364 -19.20 -14.29 9.00
CA THR A 364 -18.10 -15.03 8.37
C THR A 364 -18.00 -16.41 9.03
N SER A 365 -17.96 -17.45 8.20
CA SER A 365 -17.90 -18.81 8.73
C SER A 365 -16.56 -19.02 9.47
N PRO A 366 -16.47 -19.91 10.47
CA PRO A 366 -15.19 -20.27 11.09
C PRO A 366 -14.13 -20.73 10.07
N TYR A 367 -14.57 -21.36 8.97
CA TYR A 367 -13.70 -21.82 7.89
C TYR A 367 -13.11 -20.67 7.08
N GLU A 368 -13.94 -19.69 6.73
CA GLU A 368 -13.52 -18.48 6.02
C GLU A 368 -12.44 -17.74 6.81
N ARG A 369 -12.69 -17.51 8.11
CA ARG A 369 -11.71 -16.88 9.01
C ARG A 369 -10.41 -17.66 9.13
N ALA A 370 -10.48 -18.99 9.16
CA ALA A 370 -9.29 -19.83 9.23
C ALA A 370 -8.49 -19.80 7.92
N LEU A 371 -9.16 -19.74 6.76
CA LEU A 371 -8.50 -19.57 5.47
C LEU A 371 -7.91 -18.17 5.33
N ASP A 372 -8.60 -17.12 5.79
CA ASP A 372 -8.07 -15.75 5.83
C ASP A 372 -6.77 -15.69 6.65
N ALA A 373 -6.70 -16.38 7.79
CA ALA A 373 -5.48 -16.47 8.58
C ALA A 373 -4.32 -17.11 7.80
N LYS A 374 -4.60 -18.13 6.98
CA LYS A 374 -3.58 -18.75 6.10
C LYS A 374 -3.18 -17.86 4.93
N LEU A 375 -4.12 -17.12 4.36
CA LEU A 375 -3.86 -16.14 3.31
C LEU A 375 -3.02 -14.97 3.83
N ARG A 376 -3.22 -14.54 5.08
CA ARG A 376 -2.31 -13.59 5.75
C ARG A 376 -0.89 -14.14 5.85
N THR A 377 -0.72 -15.39 6.32
CA THR A 377 0.63 -16.01 6.35
C THR A 377 1.26 -16.12 4.95
N LEU A 378 0.44 -16.37 3.91
CA LEU A 378 0.93 -16.36 2.53
C LEU A 378 1.37 -14.94 2.12
N TRP A 379 0.60 -13.92 2.46
CA TRP A 379 0.93 -12.52 2.21
C TRP A 379 2.24 -12.10 2.89
N ASP A 380 2.42 -12.42 4.18
CA ASP A 380 3.66 -12.14 4.92
C ASP A 380 4.89 -12.76 4.21
N LYS A 381 4.71 -13.95 3.63
CA LYS A 381 5.76 -14.62 2.85
C LYS A 381 6.01 -13.95 1.49
N VAL A 382 4.97 -13.41 0.84
CA VAL A 382 5.09 -12.62 -0.40
C VAL A 382 5.93 -11.38 -0.11
N GLU A 383 5.59 -10.63 0.94
CA GLU A 383 6.32 -9.44 1.34
C GLU A 383 7.78 -9.74 1.70
N ASN A 384 8.03 -10.83 2.42
CA ASN A 384 9.40 -11.25 2.73
C ASN A 384 10.24 -11.52 1.48
N LEU A 385 9.67 -12.13 0.44
CA LEU A 385 10.35 -12.32 -0.84
C LEU A 385 10.61 -10.96 -1.54
N GLY A 386 9.62 -10.07 -1.51
CA GLY A 386 9.76 -8.71 -2.05
C GLY A 386 10.90 -7.93 -1.38
N GLN A 387 10.98 -7.97 -0.04
CA GLN A 387 12.06 -7.34 0.73
C GLN A 387 13.44 -7.93 0.38
N ARG A 388 13.54 -9.25 0.29
CA ARG A 388 14.80 -9.92 -0.10
C ARG A 388 15.21 -9.55 -1.52
N CYS A 389 14.26 -9.51 -2.44
CA CYS A 389 14.50 -9.07 -3.82
C CYS A 389 15.06 -7.63 -3.86
N ALA A 390 14.48 -6.72 -3.08
CA ALA A 390 14.91 -5.32 -3.00
C ALA A 390 16.32 -5.12 -2.42
N LEU A 391 16.83 -6.07 -1.63
CA LEU A 391 18.19 -6.04 -1.07
C LEU A 391 19.25 -6.56 -2.05
N GLU A 392 18.85 -7.33 -3.05
CA GLU A 392 19.78 -7.89 -4.03
C GLU A 392 20.15 -6.87 -5.11
N LYS A 393 21.37 -7.00 -5.64
CA LYS A 393 21.83 -6.16 -6.74
C LYS A 393 20.98 -6.46 -7.99
N GLN A 394 20.32 -5.42 -8.51
CA GLN A 394 19.51 -5.50 -9.73
C GLN A 394 20.32 -6.15 -10.87
N GLY A 395 19.70 -7.11 -11.55
CA GLY A 395 20.30 -7.85 -12.67
C GLY A 395 21.11 -9.10 -12.27
N SER A 396 21.43 -9.28 -10.99
CA SER A 396 22.07 -10.52 -10.50
C SER A 396 21.14 -11.74 -10.69
N ASP A 397 21.74 -12.92 -10.77
CA ASP A 397 20.97 -14.17 -10.90
C ASP A 397 20.07 -14.40 -9.66
N GLU A 398 20.54 -14.02 -8.48
CA GLU A 398 19.73 -14.12 -7.25
C GLU A 398 18.58 -13.11 -7.26
N PHE A 399 18.80 -11.87 -7.73
CA PHE A 399 17.72 -10.89 -7.92
C PHE A 399 16.62 -11.45 -8.84
N LYS A 400 16.98 -12.00 -10.01
CA LYS A 400 16.01 -12.59 -10.95
C LYS A 400 15.25 -13.77 -10.35
N ARG A 401 15.92 -14.62 -9.57
CA ARG A 401 15.28 -15.75 -8.88
C ARG A 401 14.30 -15.27 -7.80
N LEU A 402 14.68 -14.27 -7.01
CA LEU A 402 13.82 -13.70 -5.98
C LEU A 402 12.64 -12.93 -6.57
N GLU A 403 12.85 -12.20 -7.66
CA GLU A 403 11.81 -11.50 -8.40
C GLU A 403 10.75 -12.49 -8.92
N ALA A 404 11.18 -13.55 -9.63
CA ALA A 404 10.28 -14.61 -10.11
C ALA A 404 9.52 -15.30 -8.96
N ALA A 405 10.18 -15.52 -7.83
CA ALA A 405 9.53 -16.11 -6.65
C ALA A 405 8.52 -15.14 -6.02
N ALA A 406 8.87 -13.86 -5.85
CA ALA A 406 7.97 -12.85 -5.29
C ALA A 406 6.70 -12.72 -6.15
N GLU A 407 6.87 -12.73 -7.47
CA GLU A 407 5.78 -12.70 -8.43
C GLU A 407 4.89 -13.95 -8.34
N ALA A 408 5.49 -15.14 -8.34
CA ALA A 408 4.75 -16.40 -8.22
C ALA A 408 3.97 -16.49 -6.90
N ALA A 409 4.56 -16.02 -5.79
CA ALA A 409 3.91 -15.94 -4.50
C ALA A 409 2.72 -14.96 -4.51
N LEU A 410 2.91 -13.75 -5.04
CA LEU A 410 1.86 -12.74 -5.14
C LEU A 410 0.69 -13.26 -5.97
N ARG A 411 1.00 -13.90 -7.11
CA ARG A 411 -0.01 -14.50 -7.97
C ARG A 411 -0.78 -15.62 -7.27
N LEU A 412 -0.10 -16.50 -6.54
CA LEU A 412 -0.76 -17.52 -5.72
C LEU A 412 -1.72 -16.91 -4.70
N PHE A 413 -1.31 -15.84 -4.03
CA PHE A 413 -2.15 -15.13 -3.05
C PHE A 413 -3.41 -14.57 -3.71
N LEU A 414 -3.28 -13.89 -4.85
CA LEU A 414 -4.40 -13.31 -5.59
C LEU A 414 -5.35 -14.39 -6.09
N ASP A 415 -4.81 -15.48 -6.67
CA ASP A 415 -5.58 -16.59 -7.19
C ASP A 415 -6.39 -17.30 -6.08
N ILE A 416 -5.79 -17.61 -4.94
CA ILE A 416 -6.51 -18.26 -3.83
C ILE A 416 -7.53 -17.30 -3.19
N SER A 417 -7.19 -16.02 -3.03
CA SER A 417 -8.13 -15.02 -2.49
C SER A 417 -9.38 -14.90 -3.37
N GLN A 418 -9.21 -14.84 -4.69
CA GLN A 418 -10.33 -14.81 -5.62
C GLN A 418 -11.20 -16.09 -5.55
N LEU A 419 -10.55 -17.26 -5.50
CA LEU A 419 -11.26 -18.54 -5.36
C LEU A 419 -12.03 -18.61 -4.04
N LYS A 420 -11.45 -18.09 -2.95
CA LYS A 420 -12.10 -18.00 -1.63
C LYS A 420 -13.37 -17.16 -1.74
N ASP A 421 -13.26 -15.94 -2.24
CA ASP A 421 -14.40 -15.02 -2.29
C ASP A 421 -15.53 -15.61 -3.13
N THR A 422 -15.19 -16.17 -4.29
CA THR A 422 -16.17 -16.86 -5.16
C THR A 422 -16.90 -18.00 -4.44
N TYR A 423 -16.16 -18.81 -3.66
CA TYR A 423 -16.73 -19.96 -2.97
C TYR A 423 -17.61 -19.56 -1.77
N PHE A 424 -17.15 -18.62 -0.94
CA PHE A 424 -17.88 -18.19 0.26
C PHE A 424 -19.03 -17.21 -0.04
N GLU A 425 -19.11 -16.67 -1.25
CA GLU A 425 -20.29 -15.93 -1.71
C GLU A 425 -21.48 -16.81 -2.07
N LEU A 426 -21.26 -18.12 -2.32
CA LEU A 426 -22.34 -19.07 -2.59
C LEU A 426 -23.22 -19.23 -1.34
N PRO A 427 -24.55 -19.03 -1.44
CA PRO A 427 -25.43 -19.09 -0.28
C PRO A 427 -25.50 -20.47 0.37
N ASN A 428 -25.36 -21.54 -0.43
CA ASN A 428 -25.29 -22.93 0.01
C ASN A 428 -24.39 -23.71 -0.97
N PRO A 429 -23.05 -23.70 -0.79
CA PRO A 429 -22.16 -24.40 -1.71
C PRO A 429 -22.44 -25.91 -1.68
N SER A 430 -22.59 -26.51 -2.86
CA SER A 430 -22.75 -27.96 -2.99
C SER A 430 -21.43 -28.70 -2.76
N GLU A 431 -21.49 -30.02 -2.60
CA GLU A 431 -20.29 -30.87 -2.55
C GLU A 431 -19.43 -30.70 -3.81
N LYS A 432 -20.08 -30.58 -4.98
CA LYS A 432 -19.41 -30.32 -6.25
C LYS A 432 -18.70 -28.96 -6.28
N ASP A 433 -19.33 -27.91 -5.76
CA ASP A 433 -18.72 -26.58 -5.67
C ASP A 433 -17.49 -26.62 -4.77
N THR A 434 -17.56 -27.38 -3.68
CA THR A 434 -16.45 -27.50 -2.74
C THR A 434 -15.30 -28.32 -3.31
N ALA A 435 -15.59 -29.43 -3.98
CA ALA A 435 -14.58 -30.21 -4.71
C ALA A 435 -13.91 -29.34 -5.79
N THR A 436 -14.70 -28.53 -6.50
CA THR A 436 -14.19 -27.59 -7.52
C THR A 436 -13.27 -26.54 -6.91
N PHE A 437 -13.67 -25.93 -5.79
CA PHE A 437 -12.85 -24.95 -5.08
C PHE A 437 -11.50 -25.54 -4.65
N LYS A 438 -11.51 -26.72 -4.00
CA LYS A 438 -10.29 -27.40 -3.57
C LYS A 438 -9.37 -27.76 -4.72
N LEU A 439 -9.94 -28.33 -5.80
CA LEU A 439 -9.17 -28.71 -6.98
C LEU A 439 -8.49 -27.50 -7.60
N LYS A 440 -9.21 -26.38 -7.77
CA LYS A 440 -8.64 -25.14 -8.29
C LYS A 440 -7.54 -24.60 -7.39
N CYS A 441 -7.76 -24.55 -6.07
CA CYS A 441 -6.72 -24.12 -5.13
C CYS A 441 -5.47 -25.01 -5.21
N LYS A 442 -5.64 -26.33 -5.24
CA LYS A 442 -4.53 -27.28 -5.39
C LYS A 442 -3.75 -27.02 -6.68
N GLN A 443 -4.43 -26.86 -7.81
CA GLN A 443 -3.81 -26.55 -9.10
C GLN A 443 -2.95 -25.27 -9.02
N LYS A 444 -3.50 -24.21 -8.42
CA LYS A 444 -2.76 -22.95 -8.23
C LYS A 444 -1.53 -23.12 -7.35
N ILE A 445 -1.64 -23.89 -6.27
CA ILE A 445 -0.51 -24.19 -5.38
C ILE A 445 0.54 -25.03 -6.09
N ASP A 446 0.15 -26.05 -6.85
CA ASP A 446 1.08 -26.91 -7.60
C ASP A 446 1.81 -26.15 -8.71
N ASP A 447 1.14 -25.18 -9.35
CA ASP A 447 1.78 -24.29 -10.32
C ASP A 447 2.81 -23.37 -9.65
N ALA A 448 2.46 -22.78 -8.50
CA ALA A 448 3.36 -21.92 -7.76
C ALA A 448 4.54 -22.69 -7.14
N LYS A 449 4.34 -23.93 -6.69
CA LYS A 449 5.39 -24.82 -6.15
C LYS A 449 6.58 -24.96 -7.09
N LYS A 450 6.35 -25.02 -8.41
CA LYS A 450 7.41 -25.14 -9.43
C LYS A 450 8.47 -24.03 -9.32
N ILE A 451 8.07 -22.85 -8.85
CA ILE A 451 8.95 -21.68 -8.69
C ILE A 451 9.35 -21.50 -7.22
N LEU A 452 8.44 -21.74 -6.29
CA LEU A 452 8.62 -21.39 -4.87
C LEU A 452 9.36 -22.46 -4.06
N ASP A 453 9.27 -23.75 -4.41
CA ASP A 453 9.88 -24.85 -3.64
C ASP A 453 11.39 -24.68 -3.39
N PRO A 454 12.22 -24.17 -4.33
CA PRO A 454 13.63 -23.91 -4.10
C PRO A 454 13.92 -22.86 -3.01
N HIS A 455 12.94 -22.05 -2.63
CA HIS A 455 13.12 -20.98 -1.66
C HIS A 455 12.87 -21.50 -0.23
N ARG A 456 13.80 -21.18 0.69
CA ARG A 456 13.78 -21.67 2.07
C ARG A 456 12.40 -21.47 2.73
N GLY A 457 11.82 -22.56 3.24
CA GLY A 457 10.57 -22.55 4.00
C GLY A 457 9.29 -22.41 3.17
N TRP A 458 9.36 -22.46 1.83
CA TRP A 458 8.18 -22.42 0.98
C TRP A 458 7.54 -23.79 0.77
N SER A 459 8.33 -24.84 0.49
CA SER A 459 7.79 -26.18 0.26
C SER A 459 6.93 -26.69 1.42
N GLU A 460 7.42 -26.53 2.66
CA GLU A 460 6.66 -26.86 3.88
C GLU A 460 5.37 -26.04 4.00
N PHE A 461 5.44 -24.74 3.73
CA PHE A 461 4.27 -23.87 3.78
C PHE A 461 3.21 -24.27 2.76
N LEU A 462 3.61 -24.51 1.51
CA LEU A 462 2.70 -24.87 0.42
C LEU A 462 2.05 -26.22 0.68
N VAL A 463 2.80 -27.22 1.16
CA VAL A 463 2.22 -28.50 1.58
C VAL A 463 1.18 -28.31 2.70
N ASN A 464 1.51 -27.51 3.72
CA ASN A 464 0.58 -27.21 4.81
C ASN A 464 -0.67 -26.45 4.33
N LEU A 465 -0.53 -25.60 3.31
CA LEU A 465 -1.64 -24.88 2.70
C LEU A 465 -2.56 -25.83 1.92
N VAL A 466 -2.01 -26.74 1.10
CA VAL A 466 -2.81 -27.75 0.39
C VAL A 466 -3.55 -28.65 1.39
N LEU A 467 -2.86 -29.14 2.43
CA LEU A 467 -3.49 -29.97 3.47
C LEU A 467 -4.63 -29.22 4.16
N PHE A 468 -4.39 -27.95 4.53
CA PHE A 468 -5.42 -27.12 5.15
C PHE A 468 -6.66 -27.01 4.25
N ILE A 469 -6.48 -26.66 2.98
CA ILE A 469 -7.58 -26.52 2.01
C ILE A 469 -8.27 -27.87 1.75
N GLY A 470 -7.50 -28.96 1.67
CA GLY A 470 -8.00 -30.32 1.53
C GLY A 470 -8.90 -30.75 2.70
N THR A 471 -8.59 -30.31 3.92
CA THR A 471 -9.35 -30.65 5.13
C THR A 471 -10.60 -29.79 5.37
N LEU A 472 -10.85 -28.74 4.58
CA LEU A 472 -11.98 -27.82 4.78
C LEU A 472 -13.40 -28.46 4.73
N THR A 473 -13.58 -29.70 4.26
CA THR A 473 -14.91 -30.36 4.17
C THR A 473 -15.11 -31.54 5.08
N LEU A 474 -14.04 -32.13 5.62
CA LEU A 474 -14.23 -33.26 6.52
C LEU A 474 -14.77 -32.64 7.81
N GLY A 475 -16.02 -32.96 8.15
CA GLY A 475 -16.73 -32.51 9.35
C GLY A 475 -16.09 -32.93 10.68
N PHE A 476 -14.76 -32.87 10.81
CA PHE A 476 -13.96 -32.97 12.02
C PHE A 476 -14.16 -31.73 12.92
N ILE A 477 -15.41 -31.41 13.21
CA ILE A 477 -15.81 -30.23 14.01
C ILE A 477 -15.56 -30.45 15.51
N GLY A 478 -15.34 -31.68 16.00
CA GLY A 478 -15.19 -31.91 17.44
C GLY A 478 -13.81 -31.55 18.02
N LYS A 479 -12.72 -32.08 17.46
CA LYS A 479 -11.38 -32.02 18.09
C LYS A 479 -10.43 -30.99 17.49
N GLY A 480 -10.57 -30.66 16.20
CA GLY A 480 -9.70 -29.70 15.52
C GLY A 480 -9.93 -28.27 16.00
N LEU A 481 -11.20 -27.85 16.11
CA LEU A 481 -11.58 -26.51 16.58
C LEU A 481 -11.22 -26.27 18.06
N TYR A 482 -11.31 -27.29 18.92
CA TYR A 482 -10.92 -27.19 20.33
C TYR A 482 -9.40 -27.03 20.54
N ASN A 483 -8.58 -27.65 19.68
CA ASN A 483 -7.12 -27.44 19.71
C ASN A 483 -6.70 -26.12 19.05
N LEU A 484 -7.43 -25.66 18.04
CA LEU A 484 -7.19 -24.36 17.38
C LEU A 484 -7.47 -23.17 18.32
N THR A 485 -8.49 -23.27 19.18
CA THR A 485 -8.79 -22.24 20.19
C THR A 485 -7.84 -22.24 21.38
N GLN A 486 -7.01 -23.29 21.52
CA GLN A 486 -6.02 -23.48 22.60
C GLN A 486 -4.57 -23.19 22.17
N ASN A 487 -4.35 -22.58 20.98
CA ASN A 487 -3.01 -22.26 20.47
C ASN A 487 -2.07 -23.49 20.38
N ARG A 488 -2.60 -24.70 20.23
CA ARG A 488 -1.81 -25.92 20.01
C ARG A 488 -1.70 -26.20 18.53
N ASN A 489 -0.46 -26.24 18.02
CA ASN A 489 -0.16 -26.50 16.61
C ASN A 489 -0.61 -27.92 16.22
N PHE A 490 -1.69 -28.00 15.43
CA PHE A 490 -2.37 -29.25 15.08
C PHE A 490 -1.65 -30.07 13.98
N LEU A 491 -0.74 -29.46 13.22
CA LEU A 491 0.01 -30.12 12.15
C LEU A 491 1.47 -29.67 12.17
N PHE A 492 2.25 -30.17 13.12
CA PHE A 492 3.70 -30.22 12.96
C PHE A 492 4.08 -31.53 12.31
N VAL A 493 4.11 -31.54 10.97
CA VAL A 493 4.89 -32.55 10.23
C VAL A 493 6.27 -31.95 10.02
N HIS A 494 7.18 -32.09 10.98
CA HIS A 494 8.58 -31.71 10.79
C HIS A 494 9.45 -32.89 10.35
N LYS A 495 10.22 -32.61 9.29
CA LYS A 495 11.34 -33.33 8.63
C LYS A 495 11.00 -34.40 7.58
N THR A 496 11.25 -34.01 6.32
CA THR A 496 11.72 -34.81 5.17
C THR A 496 11.05 -36.17 4.95
N ALA A 497 9.77 -36.14 4.56
CA ALA A 497 9.07 -37.09 3.68
C ALA A 497 7.70 -36.51 3.25
N SER A 498 7.54 -35.18 3.34
CA SER A 498 6.24 -34.53 3.53
C SER A 498 5.42 -34.38 2.26
N SER A 499 6.05 -34.30 1.08
CA SER A 499 5.30 -34.20 -0.18
C SER A 499 4.62 -35.54 -0.51
N ALA A 500 5.33 -36.66 -0.40
CA ALA A 500 4.78 -37.99 -0.63
C ALA A 500 3.67 -38.32 0.38
N ILE A 501 3.89 -38.02 1.67
CA ILE A 501 2.87 -38.23 2.71
C ILE A 501 1.66 -37.31 2.50
N ALA A 502 1.84 -36.07 2.05
CA ALA A 502 0.72 -35.17 1.77
C ALA A 502 -0.06 -35.60 0.53
N ASP A 503 0.62 -36.07 -0.52
CA ASP A 503 -0.02 -36.61 -1.73
C ASP A 503 -0.76 -37.91 -1.39
N ASP A 504 -0.17 -38.81 -0.61
CA ASP A 504 -0.82 -40.03 -0.10
C ASP A 504 -2.05 -39.72 0.76
N ILE A 505 -1.96 -38.74 1.67
CA ILE A 505 -3.08 -38.28 2.49
C ILE A 505 -4.17 -37.65 1.63
N LEU A 506 -3.82 -36.85 0.61
CA LEU A 506 -4.81 -36.27 -0.29
C LEU A 506 -5.51 -37.33 -1.14
N ASP A 507 -4.75 -38.30 -1.64
CA ASP A 507 -5.28 -39.43 -2.39
C ASP A 507 -6.18 -40.30 -1.52
N GLU A 508 -5.84 -40.50 -0.25
CA GLU A 508 -6.65 -41.22 0.72
C GLU A 508 -7.92 -40.43 1.11
N ILE A 509 -7.82 -39.11 1.30
CA ILE A 509 -8.98 -38.23 1.52
C ILE A 509 -9.92 -38.22 0.31
N ASN A 510 -9.38 -38.19 -0.91
CA ASN A 510 -10.18 -38.24 -2.15
C ASN A 510 -10.81 -39.61 -2.40
N ARG A 511 -10.32 -40.67 -1.75
CA ARG A 511 -10.88 -42.04 -1.82
C ARG A 511 -11.93 -42.33 -0.76
N ILE A 512 -12.07 -41.49 0.26
CA ILE A 512 -13.10 -41.66 1.28
C ILE A 512 -14.40 -41.06 0.72
N ASP A 513 -15.26 -41.93 0.19
CA ASP A 513 -16.65 -41.57 -0.10
C ASP A 513 -17.32 -41.05 1.19
N PRO A 514 -18.12 -39.97 1.12
CA PRO A 514 -18.91 -39.57 2.27
C PRO A 514 -19.82 -40.73 2.69
N PRO A 515 -20.04 -40.95 4.00
CA PRO A 515 -20.97 -41.98 4.43
C PRO A 515 -22.32 -41.70 3.76
N ALA A 516 -22.81 -42.69 3.02
CA ALA A 516 -24.10 -42.63 2.36
C ALA A 516 -25.10 -42.08 3.38
N SER A 517 -25.68 -40.92 3.07
CA SER A 517 -26.75 -40.33 3.86
C SER A 517 -27.89 -41.34 3.89
N GLY A 518 -27.93 -42.10 4.98
CA GLY A 518 -28.99 -43.05 5.27
C GLY A 518 -30.30 -42.28 5.25
N MET A 519 -31.21 -42.72 4.38
CA MET A 519 -32.63 -42.54 4.61
C MET A 519 -32.94 -43.16 5.98
N ASP A 520 -33.36 -42.32 6.92
CA ASP A 520 -34.49 -42.57 7.83
C ASP A 520 -34.97 -41.22 8.41
#